data_AF-A0A7Y3JJS9-F1
#
_entry.id   AF-A0A7Y3JJS9-F1
#
_cell.length_a   1.000
_cell.length_b   1.000
_cell.length_c   1.000
_cell.angle_alpha   90.00
_cell.angle_beta   90.00
_cell.angle_gamma   90.00
#
_symmetry.space_group_name_H-M   'P 1'
#
loop_
_entity.id
_entity.type
_entity.pdbx_description
1 polymer ?
#
loop_
_entity_poly.entity_id
_entity_poly.type
_entity_poly.pdbx_seq_one_letter_code
_entity_poly.pdbx_strand_id
1 'polypeptide(L)'
;MAIRKAVKTTQDKFISGAPDAEAVPKQVEVKGVMRGNKRQISLTLSPGMLPKIDQAADELGISRAAWISMTIARALKSDNH
;
A
#
# COMPACT_ATOMS: atom_id res chain seq x y z
N MET A 1 22.49 -11.43 14.80
CA MET A 1 22.73 -11.54 13.34
C MET A 1 22.13 -10.33 12.66
N ALA A 2 22.92 -9.51 11.96
CA ALA A 2 22.46 -8.29 11.29
C ALA A 2 22.33 -8.54 9.78
N ILE A 3 21.12 -8.40 9.24
CA ILE A 3 20.84 -8.59 7.81
C ILE A 3 21.06 -7.24 7.12
N ARG A 4 22.18 -7.07 6.42
CA ARG A 4 22.46 -5.86 5.62
C ARG A 4 21.68 -5.98 4.30
N LYS A 5 20.78 -5.04 4.03
CA LYS A 5 20.04 -4.96 2.76
C LYS A 5 21.01 -4.61 1.63
N ALA A 6 21.03 -5.40 0.55
CA ALA A 6 21.87 -5.15 -0.60
C ALA A 6 21.52 -3.80 -1.25
N VAL A 7 22.52 -2.93 -1.40
CA VAL A 7 22.42 -1.67 -2.13
C VAL A 7 22.48 -2.01 -3.62
N LYS A 8 21.42 -1.70 -4.37
CA LYS A 8 21.44 -1.82 -5.84
C LYS A 8 22.51 -0.89 -6.39
N THR A 9 23.51 -1.47 -7.03
CA THR A 9 24.68 -0.76 -7.56
C THR A 9 24.35 -0.08 -8.88
N THR A 10 25.06 1.00 -9.21
CA THR A 10 24.92 1.72 -10.49
C THR A 10 25.05 0.78 -11.71
N GLN A 11 25.84 -0.29 -11.59
CA GLN A 11 26.02 -1.32 -12.61
C GLN A 11 24.73 -2.07 -12.96
N ASP A 12 23.86 -2.36 -11.98
CA ASP A 12 22.58 -3.03 -12.20
C ASP A 12 21.63 -2.19 -13.07
N LYS A 13 21.75 -0.85 -12.99
CA LYS A 13 20.99 0.10 -13.82
C LYS A 13 21.52 0.20 -15.25
N PHE A 14 22.81 -0.05 -15.48
CA PHE A 14 23.38 -0.09 -16.82
C PHE A 14 23.01 -1.39 -17.56
N ILE A 15 23.05 -2.54 -16.86
CA ILE A 15 22.73 -3.84 -17.46
C ILE A 15 21.25 -3.93 -17.85
N SER A 16 20.35 -3.35 -17.04
CA SER A 16 18.90 -3.33 -17.31
C SER A 16 18.45 -2.32 -18.39
N GLY A 17 19.36 -1.50 -18.92
CA GLY A 17 19.08 -0.55 -20.00
C GLY A 17 19.42 -1.05 -21.41
N ALA A 18 19.97 -2.26 -21.54
CA ALA A 18 20.30 -2.84 -22.83
C ALA A 18 19.02 -3.26 -23.59
N PRO A 19 18.95 -3.08 -24.92
CA PRO A 19 17.78 -3.41 -25.73
C PRO A 19 17.47 -4.92 -25.78
N ASP A 20 18.39 -5.77 -25.34
CA ASP A 20 18.25 -7.24 -25.23
C ASP A 20 18.08 -7.72 -23.78
N ALA A 21 18.00 -6.79 -22.82
CA ALA A 21 17.72 -7.17 -21.44
C ALA A 21 16.27 -7.64 -21.35
N GLU A 22 16.08 -8.95 -21.16
CA GLU A 22 14.78 -9.53 -20.84
C GLU A 22 14.13 -8.69 -19.72
N ALA A 23 12.87 -8.31 -19.93
CA ALA A 23 12.14 -7.43 -19.02
C ALA A 23 12.09 -8.05 -17.63
N VAL A 24 13.04 -7.68 -16.77
CA VAL A 24 13.04 -8.05 -15.36
C VAL A 24 11.68 -7.62 -14.83
N PRO A 25 10.87 -8.54 -14.28
CA PRO A 25 9.54 -8.21 -13.80
C PRO A 25 9.70 -7.01 -12.88
N LYS A 26 9.02 -5.90 -13.21
CA LYS A 26 9.01 -4.67 -12.42
C LYS A 26 8.74 -5.08 -10.99
N GLN A 27 9.80 -5.18 -10.19
CA GLN A 27 9.67 -5.29 -8.75
C GLN A 27 8.90 -4.03 -8.39
N VAL A 28 7.62 -4.18 -8.02
CA VAL A 28 6.80 -3.07 -7.58
C VAL A 28 7.52 -2.52 -6.37
N GLU A 29 8.32 -1.47 -6.58
CA GLU A 29 9.00 -0.79 -5.50
C GLU A 29 7.89 -0.29 -4.59
N VAL A 30 7.70 -0.96 -3.46
CA VAL A 30 6.53 -0.70 -2.63
C VAL A 30 6.75 0.62 -1.91
N LYS A 31 6.25 1.70 -2.52
CA LYS A 31 6.37 3.07 -2.04
C LYS A 31 5.56 3.26 -0.76
N GLY A 32 6.08 4.04 0.18
CA GLY A 32 5.37 4.45 1.41
C GLY A 32 6.22 4.34 2.68
N VAL A 33 5.94 5.21 3.65
CA VAL A 33 6.60 5.21 4.97
C VAL A 33 5.98 4.12 5.85
N MET A 34 6.83 3.40 6.59
CA MET A 34 6.38 2.49 7.65
C MET A 34 5.95 3.29 8.89
N ARG A 35 4.76 3.00 9.41
CA ARG A 35 4.25 3.52 10.68
C ARG A 35 3.94 2.33 11.59
N GLY A 36 4.90 1.99 12.45
CA GLY A 36 4.86 0.74 13.22
C GLY A 36 4.78 -0.46 12.26
N ASN A 37 3.77 -1.30 12.43
CA ASN A 37 3.55 -2.50 11.61
C ASN A 37 2.69 -2.26 10.37
N LYS A 38 2.35 -0.99 10.05
CA LYS A 38 1.48 -0.63 8.93
C LYS A 38 2.21 0.23 7.90
N ARG A 39 1.86 0.06 6.63
CA ARG A 39 2.32 0.94 5.54
C ARG A 39 1.37 2.12 5.38
N GLN A 40 1.90 3.33 5.44
CA GLN A 40 1.14 4.52 5.05
C GLN A 40 1.00 4.56 3.53
N ILE A 41 -0.23 4.73 3.04
CA ILE A 41 -0.56 4.88 1.62
C ILE A 41 -1.35 6.18 1.41
N SER A 42 -1.24 6.75 0.22
CA SER A 42 -2.13 7.82 -0.22
C SER A 42 -3.32 7.19 -0.94
N LEU A 43 -4.53 7.49 -0.48
CA LEU A 43 -5.77 7.04 -1.09
C LEU A 43 -6.58 8.27 -1.51
N THR A 44 -6.93 8.35 -2.80
CA THR A 44 -7.82 9.38 -3.32
C THR A 44 -9.24 8.83 -3.36
N LEU A 45 -10.18 9.51 -2.69
CA LEU A 45 -11.59 9.14 -2.63
C LEU A 45 -12.43 10.21 -3.30
N SER A 46 -13.61 9.83 -3.79
CA SER A 46 -14.55 10.81 -4.34
C SER A 46 -15.08 11.71 -3.21
N PRO A 47 -15.25 13.03 -3.47
CA PRO A 47 -15.67 13.97 -2.43
C PRO A 47 -17.06 13.62 -1.88
N GLY A 48 -17.96 13.08 -2.72
CA GLY A 48 -19.29 12.65 -2.30
C GLY A 48 -19.31 11.38 -1.43
N MET A 49 -18.21 10.65 -1.35
CA MET A 49 -18.09 9.46 -0.48
C MET A 49 -17.66 9.84 0.94
N LEU A 50 -16.92 10.93 1.12
CA LEU A 50 -16.41 11.33 2.44
C LEU A 50 -17.52 11.53 3.49
N PRO A 51 -18.63 12.24 3.21
CA PRO A 51 -19.70 12.42 4.19
C PRO A 51 -20.37 11.10 4.59
N LYS A 52 -20.47 10.16 3.66
CA LYS A 52 -21.05 8.83 3.91
C LYS A 52 -20.17 8.00 4.83
N ILE A 53 -18.84 8.09 4.65
CA ILE A 53 -17.89 7.42 5.53
C ILE A 53 -17.93 8.04 6.92
N ASP A 54 -17.99 9.37 7.01
CA ASP A 54 -18.07 10.08 8.30
C ASP A 54 -19.30 9.68 9.09
N GLN A 55 -20.48 9.72 8.45
CA GLN A 55 -21.72 9.29 9.09
C GLN A 55 -21.63 7.84 9.59
N ALA A 56 -21.12 6.92 8.76
CA ALA A 56 -20.99 5.51 9.15
C ALA A 56 -19.94 5.28 10.26
N ALA A 57 -18.94 6.16 10.37
CA ALA A 57 -17.95 6.13 11.44
C ALA A 57 -18.54 6.68 12.76
N ASP A 58 -19.31 7.76 12.68
CA ASP A 58 -20.00 8.38 13.81
C ASP A 58 -21.05 7.45 14.42
N GLU A 59 -21.83 6.74 13.60
CA GLU A 59 -22.80 5.72 14.04
C GLU A 59 -22.15 4.61 14.90
N LEU A 60 -20.86 4.33 14.66
CA LEU A 60 -20.08 3.34 15.40
C LEU A 60 -19.19 3.96 16.50
N GLY A 61 -19.15 5.29 16.61
CA GLY A 61 -18.28 6.01 17.54
C GLY A 61 -16.79 5.81 17.28
N ILE A 62 -16.38 5.55 16.03
CA ILE A 62 -14.98 5.32 15.64
C ILE A 62 -14.48 6.39 14.68
N SER A 63 -13.15 6.50 14.53
CA SER A 63 -12.58 7.42 13.53
C SER A 63 -12.85 6.95 12.10
N ARG A 64 -12.91 7.90 11.15
CA ARG A 64 -12.95 7.63 9.70
C ARG A 64 -11.90 6.59 9.26
N ALA A 65 -10.66 6.73 9.73
CA ALA A 65 -9.57 5.81 9.37
C ALA A 65 -9.77 4.39 9.93
N ALA A 66 -10.32 4.28 11.15
CA ALA A 66 -10.68 2.99 11.75
C ALA A 66 -11.82 2.32 10.97
N TRP A 67 -12.83 3.09 10.58
CA TRP A 67 -13.94 2.61 9.76
C TRP A 67 -13.43 2.06 8.41
N ILE A 68 -12.62 2.84 7.69
CA ILE A 68 -12.04 2.40 6.40
C ILE A 68 -11.22 1.12 6.58
N SER A 69 -10.36 1.07 7.59
CA SER A 69 -9.52 -0.11 7.86
C SER A 69 -10.35 -1.36 8.18
N MET A 70 -11.39 -1.20 9.00
CA MET A 70 -12.31 -2.27 9.37
C MET A 70 -13.07 -2.79 8.15
N THR A 71 -13.61 -1.90 7.31
CA THR A 71 -14.38 -2.26 6.13
C THR A 71 -13.52 -3.03 5.12
N ILE A 72 -12.28 -2.59 4.87
CA ILE A 72 -11.33 -3.31 4.01
C ILE A 72 -11.03 -4.71 4.59
N ALA A 73 -10.75 -4.80 5.90
CA ALA A 73 -10.46 -6.09 6.53
C ALA A 73 -11.65 -7.06 6.46
N ARG A 74 -12.89 -6.55 6.58
CA ARG A 74 -14.11 -7.34 6.43
C ARG A 74 -14.31 -7.82 5.00
N ALA A 75 -14.15 -6.93 4.01
CA ALA A 75 -14.28 -7.27 2.59
C ALA A 75 -13.29 -8.36 2.15
N LEU A 76 -12.03 -8.24 2.56
CA LEU A 76 -11.00 -9.24 2.28
C LEU A 76 -11.28 -10.60 2.94
N LYS A 77 -11.98 -10.61 4.08
CA LYS A 77 -12.38 -11.84 4.75
C LYS A 77 -13.59 -12.49 4.06
N SER A 78 -14.52 -11.70 3.54
CA SER A 78 -15.71 -12.22 2.84
C SER A 78 -15.43 -12.76 1.44
N ASP A 79 -14.46 -12.19 0.71
CA ASP A 79 -14.07 -12.67 -0.64
C ASP A 79 -13.34 -14.02 -0.62
N ASN A 80 -13.00 -14.53 0.56
CA ASN A 80 -12.24 -15.76 0.76
C ASN A 80 -13.11 -16.95 1.23
N HIS A 81 -14.44 -16.86 1.03
CA HIS A 81 -15.44 -17.87 1.39
C HIS A 81 -16.21 -18.39 0.18
#